data_AF-A0A3B0QU30-F1
#
_entry.id   AF-A0A3B0QU30-F1
#
_cell.length_a   1.000
_cell.length_b   1.000
_cell.length_c   1.000
_cell.angle_alpha   90.00
_cell.angle_beta   90.00
_cell.angle_gamma   90.00
#
_symmetry.space_group_name_H-M   'P 1'
#
loop_
_entity.id
_entity.type
_entity.pdbx_description
1 polymer ?
#
loop_
_entity_poly.entity_id
_entity_poly.type
_entity_poly.pdbx_seq_one_letter_code
_entity_poly.pdbx_strand_id
1 'polypeptide(L)' 'MGENVSQEDKRKVVAGNAKEHHCSVCGKLNPATICHPCEDRIRAEATEHKRDIEKK' A
#
# COMPACT_ATOMS: atom_id res chain seq x y z
N MET A 1 32.31 -6.13 -8.29
CA MET A 1 31.62 -4.82 -8.28
C MET A 1 30.18 -5.12 -7.90
N GLY A 2 29.78 -4.81 -6.66
CA GLY A 2 28.53 -5.27 -6.07
C GLY A 2 27.32 -4.52 -6.63
N GLU A 3 26.38 -5.27 -7.18
CA GLU A 3 25.15 -4.77 -7.77
C GLU A 3 24.22 -4.26 -6.65
N ASN A 4 24.06 -2.94 -6.57
CA ASN A 4 23.02 -2.31 -5.77
C ASN A 4 21.67 -2.57 -6.46
N VAL A 5 20.97 -3.61 -6.04
CA VAL A 5 19.56 -3.80 -6.37
C VAL A 5 18.76 -2.84 -5.50
N SER A 6 18.58 -1.61 -6.00
CA SER A 6 17.64 -0.65 -5.45
C SER A 6 16.23 -1.23 -5.52
N GLN A 7 15.71 -1.55 -4.36
CA GLN A 7 14.34 -2.00 -4.08
C GLN A 7 13.35 -0.83 -4.28
N GLU A 8 13.29 -0.26 -5.49
CA GLU A 8 12.35 0.82 -5.85
C GLU A 8 11.46 0.48 -7.05
N ASP A 9 11.39 -0.80 -7.43
CA ASP A 9 10.55 -1.27 -8.52
C ASP A 9 9.33 -2.02 -7.96
N LYS A 10 8.25 -1.30 -7.61
CA LYS A 10 6.88 -1.88 -7.48
C LYS A 10 5.74 -0.90 -7.15
N ARG A 11 5.74 0.35 -7.64
CA ARG A 11 4.52 1.17 -7.55
C ARG A 11 4.29 2.09 -8.75
N LYS A 12 4.57 1.59 -9.96
CA LYS A 12 4.03 2.12 -11.23
C LYS A 12 2.94 1.20 -11.77
N VAL A 13 1.76 1.24 -11.17
CA VAL A 13 0.47 0.86 -11.77
C VAL A 13 -0.54 1.69 -10.95
N VAL A 14 -1.31 2.64 -11.46
CA VAL A 14 -2.22 2.56 -12.60
C VAL A 14 -2.44 3.97 -13.13
N ALA A 15 -2.02 4.22 -14.37
CA ALA A 15 -2.51 5.33 -15.17
C ALA A 15 -3.66 4.81 -16.04
N GLY A 16 -4.74 5.59 -16.19
CA GLY A 16 -5.57 5.54 -17.39
C GLY A 16 -6.87 4.72 -17.33
N ASN A 17 -7.69 4.86 -16.29
CA ASN A 17 -9.17 4.77 -16.37
C ASN A 17 -9.71 5.01 -14.95
N ALA A 18 -10.09 6.24 -14.62
CA ALA A 18 -10.85 6.49 -13.39
C ALA A 18 -12.29 5.99 -13.61
N LYS A 19 -12.46 4.68 -13.79
CA LYS A 19 -13.72 4.02 -13.45
C LYS A 19 -13.91 4.28 -11.97
N GLU A 20 -15.11 4.65 -11.57
CA GLU A 20 -15.43 4.91 -10.17
C GLU A 20 -15.12 3.67 -9.33
N HIS A 21 -13.92 3.63 -8.75
CA HIS A 21 -13.48 2.51 -7.93
C HIS A 21 -14.03 2.72 -6.52
N HIS A 22 -14.47 1.64 -5.90
CA HIS A 22 -14.81 1.64 -4.49
C HIS A 22 -13.61 1.09 -3.75
N CYS A 23 -13.22 1.74 -2.66
CA CYS A 23 -12.20 1.26 -1.77
C CYS A 23 -12.52 -0.17 -1.31
N SER A 24 -11.64 -1.13 -1.56
CA SER A 24 -11.88 -2.54 -1.18
C SER A 24 -11.96 -2.75 0.33
N VAL A 25 -11.53 -1.76 1.14
CA VAL A 25 -11.53 -1.84 2.61
C VAL A 25 -12.79 -1.25 3.23
N CYS A 26 -13.24 -0.09 2.74
CA CYS A 26 -14.35 0.66 3.36
C CYS A 26 -15.54 0.90 2.42
N GLY A 27 -15.44 0.46 1.15
CA GLY A 27 -16.48 0.62 0.15
C GLY A 27 -16.72 2.05 -0.33
N LYS A 28 -15.94 3.05 0.12
CA LYS A 28 -16.11 4.44 -0.33
C LYS A 28 -15.58 4.65 -1.73
N LEU A 29 -16.28 5.45 -2.53
CA LEU A 29 -15.81 5.93 -3.83
C LEU A 29 -14.44 6.59 -3.69
N ASN A 30 -13.47 6.07 -4.43
CA ASN A 30 -12.09 6.53 -4.41
C ASN A 30 -11.40 6.14 -5.72
N PRO A 31 -10.63 7.03 -6.37
CA PRO A 31 -9.94 6.70 -7.61
C PRO A 31 -8.90 5.58 -7.46
N ALA A 32 -8.44 5.29 -6.24
CA ALA A 32 -7.56 4.18 -5.95
C ALA A 32 -8.30 2.98 -5.33
N THR A 33 -7.78 1.77 -5.55
CA THR A 33 -8.29 0.51 -4.99
C THR A 33 -8.44 0.55 -3.47
N ILE A 34 -7.56 1.27 -2.78
CA ILE A 34 -7.61 1.48 -1.32
C ILE A 34 -7.59 2.98 -1.04
N CYS A 35 -8.48 3.43 -0.15
CA CYS A 35 -8.56 4.82 0.28
C CYS A 35 -7.30 5.23 1.06
N HIS A 36 -6.82 6.48 0.93
CA HIS A 36 -5.67 6.95 1.70
C HIS A 36 -5.77 6.63 3.21
N PRO A 37 -6.90 6.94 3.90
CA PRO A 37 -7.07 6.56 5.31
C PRO A 37 -6.95 5.06 5.59
N CYS A 38 -7.39 4.23 4.65
CA CYS A 38 -7.39 2.79 4.74
C CYS A 38 -5.96 2.24 4.55
N GLU A 39 -5.21 2.83 3.61
CA GLU A 39 -3.81 2.49 3.38
C GLU A 39 -2.94 2.85 4.59
N ASP A 40 -3.14 4.04 5.19
CA ASP A 40 -2.43 4.46 6.40
C ASP A 40 -2.68 3.49 7.56
N ARG A 41 -3.93 3.06 7.77
CA ARG A 41 -4.26 2.10 8.84
C ARG A 41 -3.55 0.75 8.62
N ILE A 42 -3.61 0.21 7.40
CA ILE A 42 -2.95 -1.06 7.07
C ILE A 42 -1.43 -0.95 7.27
N ARG A 43 -0.83 0.19 6.87
CA ARG A 43 0.60 0.43 7.04
C ARG A 43 1.00 0.52 8.52
N ALA A 44 0.17 1.19 9.34
CA ALA A 44 0.38 1.26 10.78
C ALA A 44 0.30 -0.14 11.42
N GLU A 45 -0.74 -0.92 11.09
CA GLU A 45 -0.90 -2.30 11.57
C GLU A 45 0.29 -3.19 11.19
N ALA A 46 0.77 -3.10 9.93
CA ALA A 46 1.94 -3.82 9.48
C ALA A 46 3.24 -3.40 10.20
N THR A 47 3.38 -2.13 10.53
CA THR A 47 4.54 -1.60 11.25
C THR A 47 4.57 -2.12 12.70
N GLU A 48 3.42 -2.13 13.37
CA GLU A 48 3.33 -2.67 14.73
C GLU A 48 3.51 -4.20 14.74
N HIS A 49 2.97 -4.91 13.74
CA HIS A 49 3.19 -6.35 13.60
C HIS A 49 4.67 -6.69 13.36
N LYS A 50 5.37 -5.89 12.55
CA LYS A 50 6.81 -6.05 12.35
C LYS A 50 7.60 -5.90 13.66
N ARG A 51 7.23 -4.90 14.48
CA ARG A 51 7.86 -4.67 15.79
C ARG A 51 7.62 -5.80 16.78
N ASP A 52 6.46 -6.46 16.73
CA ASP A 52 6.18 -7.64 17.55
C ASP A 52 7.04 -8.85 17.13
N ILE A 53 7.18 -9.08 15.82
CA ILE A 53 8.03 -10.15 15.29
C ILE A 53 9.51 -9.93 15.64
N GLU A 54 10.02 -8.71 15.54
CA GLU A 54 11.44 -8.40 15.84
C GLU A 54 11.79 -8.43 17.34
N LYS A 55 10.78 -8.49 18.23
CA LYS A 55 10.98 -8.59 19.69
C LYS A 55 10.94 -10.03 20.24
N LYS A 56 10.65 -11.02 19.40
CA LYS A 56 10.69 -12.44 19.75
C LYS A 56 12.02 -13.08 19.40
#